data_AF-A0A8E0IEJ0-F1
#
_entry.id   AF-A0A8E0IEJ0-F1
#
_cell.length_a   1.000
_cell.length_b   1.000
_cell.length_c   1.000
_cell.angle_alpha   90.00
_cell.angle_beta   90.00
_cell.angle_gamma   90.00
#
_symmetry.space_group_name_H-M   'P 1'
#
loop_
_entity.id
_entity.type
_entity.pdbx_description
1 polymer ?
#
loop_
_entity_poly.entity_id
_entity_poly.type
_entity_poly.pdbx_seq_one_letter_code
_entity_poly.pdbx_strand_id
1 'polypeptide(L)'
;MSLGIAVLPHLQIGIPLQWLGVLLLVFGAIYIDVAANLKHFSFLTVGHLLFGAGCLLLAFVWFSLDNRRPVWFGFAIVLIDLSGSLILTLNQLAYLNHSDYHDYTAALIRGTQTIQQHDPGLFRVGKTTIRTRNDPMTANYLGADQFNSMLEPAVPKFFGQLGQPEDDGSVAYTNGTLITDSLLGMKYYLTPTKRAAKKLPDAGQRPDLKWYRPIKTTPTWQILRSPFAQSLGFVADTDLLKQPLYSETPLANQSLILQSALGKSGNPYFTPTALEAPQLTGVRRVSTGSAPTYAKVGQGPHDVTYRFKPIPGKIYVLTLGSQFADHLVTLNQNGQTVTLPDSFNDTITVNVTPRNPKAEQVLRFRLNKKDAWFENFDLYQADAKQVIHDLKKLQTGSWHVKQHTATTVEATINILHDHQMLQTTIPTAPGWHVKVDNRPVTVKKSLGIFMAMPLKPGQHVITMRYIPPLLGWGAVITVTGLCLTACWYVVDKRRFSRHLVSRR
;
A
#
# COMPACT_ATOMS: atom_id res chain seq x y z
N MET A 1 11.92 2.89 -55.79
CA MET A 1 12.84 2.08 -54.96
C MET A 1 12.32 0.65 -54.95
N SER A 2 12.91 -0.20 -55.79
CA SER A 2 12.63 -1.64 -55.82
C SER A 2 13.14 -2.24 -54.51
N LEU A 3 12.23 -2.68 -53.63
CA LEU A 3 12.58 -3.56 -52.51
C LEU A 3 13.15 -4.84 -53.14
N GLY A 4 14.46 -5.02 -53.06
CA GLY A 4 15.23 -6.10 -53.68
C GLY A 4 14.83 -7.49 -53.20
N ILE A 5 13.67 -7.98 -53.64
CA ILE A 5 13.13 -9.33 -53.40
C ILE A 5 13.49 -10.26 -54.58
N ALA A 6 14.07 -9.73 -55.66
CA ALA A 6 14.35 -10.48 -56.89
C ALA A 6 15.53 -11.48 -56.80
N VAL A 7 16.16 -11.66 -55.63
CA VAL A 7 17.27 -12.62 -55.44
C VAL A 7 17.09 -13.44 -54.15
N LEU A 8 15.87 -13.90 -53.87
CA LEU A 8 15.73 -15.10 -53.05
C LEU A 8 15.79 -16.30 -54.01
N PRO A 9 16.79 -17.20 -53.93
CA PRO A 9 16.78 -18.44 -54.71
C PRO A 9 15.45 -19.15 -54.47
N HIS A 10 14.94 -19.88 -55.48
CA HIS A 10 13.76 -20.73 -55.37
C HIS A 10 13.99 -21.79 -54.28
N LEU A 11 13.79 -21.38 -53.05
CA LEU A 11 13.80 -22.20 -51.86
C LEU A 11 12.65 -23.20 -52.06
N GLN A 12 12.99 -24.46 -52.34
CA GLN A 12 12.03 -25.56 -52.41
C GLN A 12 11.53 -25.84 -50.98
N ILE A 13 10.64 -24.99 -50.45
CA ILE A 13 10.05 -25.11 -49.11
C ILE A 13 8.65 -25.74 -49.17
N GLY A 14 8.33 -26.48 -50.23
CA GLY A 14 7.11 -27.28 -50.29
C GLY A 14 7.24 -28.44 -49.30
N ILE A 15 6.43 -28.43 -48.22
CA ILE A 15 6.36 -29.57 -47.30
C ILE A 15 5.56 -30.67 -48.02
N PRO A 16 6.08 -31.90 -48.14
CA PRO A 16 5.33 -32.98 -48.78
C PRO A 16 3.98 -33.23 -48.08
N LEU A 17 2.96 -33.63 -48.85
CA LEU A 17 1.58 -33.79 -48.34
C LEU A 17 1.49 -34.73 -47.11
N GLN A 18 2.30 -35.79 -47.08
CA GLN A 18 2.42 -36.70 -45.93
C GLN A 18 2.83 -35.97 -44.64
N TRP A 19 3.77 -35.03 -44.73
CA TRP A 19 4.25 -34.24 -43.59
C TRP A 19 3.23 -33.18 -43.17
N LEU A 20 2.48 -32.60 -44.12
CA LEU A 20 1.34 -31.75 -43.80
C LEU A 20 0.25 -32.52 -43.03
N GLY A 21 -0.01 -33.76 -43.42
CA GLY A 21 -0.93 -34.65 -42.69
C GLY A 21 -0.46 -34.94 -41.25
N VAL A 22 0.84 -35.23 -41.06
CA VAL A 22 1.42 -35.42 -39.72
C VAL A 22 1.30 -34.15 -38.88
N LEU A 23 1.64 -32.98 -39.44
CA LEU A 23 1.54 -31.71 -38.72
C LEU A 23 0.08 -31.38 -38.35
N LEU A 24 -0.87 -31.63 -39.26
CA LEU A 24 -2.30 -31.43 -38.98
C LEU A 24 -2.76 -32.32 -37.82
N LEU A 25 -2.33 -33.58 -37.76
CA LEU A 25 -2.64 -34.48 -36.65
C LEU A 25 -2.04 -34.00 -35.33
N VAL A 26 -0.76 -33.61 -35.34
CA VAL A 26 -0.06 -33.14 -34.14
C VAL A 26 -0.70 -31.87 -33.60
N PHE A 27 -0.85 -30.84 -34.44
CA PHE A 27 -1.47 -29.59 -33.99
C PHE A 27 -2.97 -29.76 -33.71
N GLY A 28 -3.67 -30.60 -34.45
CA GLY A 28 -5.06 -30.95 -34.17
C GLY A 28 -5.22 -31.57 -32.78
N ALA A 29 -4.35 -32.52 -32.41
CA ALA A 29 -4.33 -33.10 -31.07
C ALA A 29 -4.07 -32.06 -29.97
N ILE A 30 -3.12 -31.13 -30.20
CA ILE A 30 -2.85 -30.02 -29.27
C ILE A 30 -4.08 -29.14 -29.09
N TYR A 31 -4.75 -28.72 -30.17
CA TYR A 31 -5.94 -27.88 -30.09
C TYR A 31 -7.12 -28.60 -29.40
N ILE A 32 -7.28 -29.91 -29.63
CA ILE A 32 -8.30 -30.73 -28.95
C ILE A 32 -8.01 -30.81 -27.44
N ASP A 33 -6.75 -31.06 -27.05
CA ASP A 33 -6.36 -31.11 -25.63
C ASP A 33 -6.58 -29.77 -24.92
N VAL A 34 -6.17 -28.66 -25.55
CA VAL A 34 -6.40 -27.31 -24.99
C VAL A 34 -7.89 -27.00 -24.92
N ALA A 35 -8.70 -27.39 -25.91
CA ALA A 35 -10.15 -27.20 -25.87
C ALA A 35 -10.81 -28.03 -24.75
N ALA A 36 -10.39 -29.27 -24.55
CA ALA A 36 -10.88 -30.14 -23.48
C ALA A 36 -10.53 -29.59 -22.09
N ASN A 37 -9.39 -28.91 -21.98
CA ASN A 37 -8.88 -28.33 -20.73
C ASN A 37 -9.09 -26.82 -20.62
N LEU A 38 -9.94 -26.21 -21.46
CA LEU A 38 -10.08 -24.75 -21.57
C LEU A 38 -10.38 -24.05 -20.23
N LYS A 39 -11.17 -24.71 -19.36
CA LYS A 39 -11.51 -24.23 -18.01
C LYS A 39 -10.30 -23.98 -17.09
N HIS A 40 -9.14 -24.56 -17.38
CA HIS A 40 -7.90 -24.36 -16.62
C HIS A 40 -7.08 -23.15 -17.10
N PHE A 41 -7.44 -22.57 -18.26
CA PHE A 41 -6.73 -21.45 -18.86
C PHE A 41 -7.56 -20.16 -18.76
N SER A 42 -7.36 -19.39 -17.69
CA SER A 42 -8.10 -18.14 -17.44
C SER A 42 -7.88 -17.05 -18.50
N PHE A 43 -6.86 -17.17 -19.33
CA PHE A 43 -6.50 -16.22 -20.40
C PHE A 43 -6.94 -16.68 -21.80
N LEU A 44 -7.56 -17.86 -21.94
CA LEU A 44 -8.02 -18.40 -23.21
C LEU A 44 -9.54 -18.49 -23.26
N THR A 45 -10.11 -18.19 -24.43
CA THR A 45 -11.53 -18.37 -24.72
C THR A 45 -11.68 -19.26 -25.95
N VAL A 46 -12.89 -19.77 -26.18
CA VAL A 46 -13.22 -20.50 -27.41
C VAL A 46 -12.90 -19.65 -28.65
N GLY A 47 -13.16 -18.33 -28.59
CA GLY A 47 -12.83 -17.41 -29.69
C GLY A 47 -11.33 -17.36 -30.02
N HIS A 48 -10.45 -17.43 -29.01
CA HIS A 48 -9.00 -17.44 -29.21
C HIS A 48 -8.53 -18.74 -29.87
N LEU A 49 -9.10 -19.87 -29.44
CA LEU A 49 -8.81 -21.17 -30.06
C LEU A 49 -9.26 -21.20 -31.51
N LEU A 50 -10.44 -20.67 -31.82
CA LEU A 50 -10.93 -20.60 -33.20
C LEU A 50 -10.07 -19.67 -34.06
N PHE A 51 -9.62 -18.53 -33.52
CA PHE A 51 -8.71 -17.61 -34.21
C PHE A 51 -7.37 -18.27 -34.57
N GLY A 52 -6.72 -18.90 -33.58
CA GLY A 52 -5.44 -19.58 -33.81
C GLY A 52 -5.58 -20.78 -34.74
N ALA A 53 -6.64 -21.58 -34.59
CA ALA A 53 -6.93 -22.70 -35.50
C ALA A 53 -7.14 -22.20 -36.93
N GLY A 54 -7.83 -21.08 -37.12
CA GLY A 54 -7.99 -20.43 -38.41
C GLY A 54 -6.66 -20.00 -39.03
N CYS A 55 -5.78 -19.34 -38.26
CA CYS A 55 -4.45 -18.93 -38.73
C CYS A 55 -3.58 -20.14 -39.11
N LEU A 56 -3.63 -21.22 -38.30
CA LEU A 56 -2.93 -22.46 -38.55
C LEU A 56 -3.44 -23.16 -39.82
N LEU A 57 -4.76 -23.21 -40.03
CA LEU A 57 -5.35 -23.75 -41.26
C LEU A 57 -4.93 -22.93 -42.49
N LEU A 58 -4.90 -21.61 -42.39
CA LEU A 58 -4.39 -20.74 -43.46
C LEU A 58 -2.90 -20.99 -43.73
N ALA A 59 -2.10 -21.23 -42.69
CA ALA A 59 -0.70 -21.61 -42.83
C ALA A 59 -0.57 -22.96 -43.55
N PHE A 60 -1.38 -23.98 -43.19
CA PHE A 60 -1.38 -25.27 -43.89
C PHE A 60 -1.80 -25.15 -45.35
N VAL A 61 -2.84 -24.37 -45.65
CA VAL A 61 -3.24 -24.07 -47.02
C VAL A 61 -2.07 -23.43 -47.76
N TRP A 62 -1.42 -22.41 -47.19
CA TRP A 62 -0.25 -21.78 -47.79
C TRP A 62 0.91 -22.77 -48.01
N PHE A 63 1.21 -23.63 -47.04
CA PHE A 63 2.26 -24.65 -47.18
C PHE A 63 1.93 -25.74 -48.22
N SER A 64 0.64 -25.98 -48.50
CA SER A 64 0.17 -26.91 -49.53
C SER A 64 0.27 -26.36 -50.95
N LEU A 65 0.38 -25.03 -51.11
CA LEU A 65 0.58 -24.39 -52.42
C LEU A 65 1.97 -24.70 -52.99
N ASP A 66 2.06 -24.67 -54.32
CA ASP A 66 3.28 -24.95 -55.07
C ASP A 66 4.43 -23.94 -54.79
N ASN A 67 5.59 -24.21 -55.37
CA ASN A 67 6.81 -23.41 -55.17
C ASN A 67 6.72 -21.97 -55.73
N ARG A 68 5.59 -21.55 -56.34
CA ARG A 68 5.34 -20.18 -56.80
C ARG A 68 4.53 -19.35 -55.81
N ARG A 69 4.23 -19.89 -54.61
CA ARG A 69 3.45 -19.18 -53.59
C ARG A 69 4.10 -17.87 -53.14
N PRO A 70 3.31 -16.81 -52.92
CA PRO A 70 3.82 -15.54 -52.44
C PRO A 70 4.32 -15.67 -51.00
N VAL A 71 5.63 -15.44 -50.78
CA VAL A 71 6.23 -15.50 -49.43
C VAL A 71 5.68 -14.43 -48.49
N TRP A 72 5.33 -13.26 -49.02
CA TRP A 72 4.71 -12.18 -48.25
C TRP A 72 3.37 -12.60 -47.61
N PHE A 73 2.64 -13.54 -48.21
CA PHE A 73 1.38 -14.04 -47.65
C PHE A 73 1.61 -14.91 -46.42
N GLY A 74 2.65 -15.76 -46.44
CA GLY A 74 3.08 -16.52 -45.26
C GLY A 74 3.51 -15.60 -44.11
N PHE A 75 4.29 -14.55 -44.42
CA PHE A 75 4.62 -13.51 -43.44
C PHE A 75 3.39 -12.79 -42.88
N ALA A 76 2.40 -12.49 -43.73
CA ALA A 76 1.16 -11.87 -43.29
C ALA A 76 0.38 -12.77 -42.32
N ILE A 77 0.28 -14.08 -42.60
CA ILE A 77 -0.36 -15.04 -41.69
C ILE A 77 0.34 -15.05 -40.33
N VAL A 78 1.68 -15.15 -40.31
CA VAL A 78 2.45 -15.16 -39.05
C VAL A 78 2.29 -13.83 -38.30
N LEU A 79 2.31 -12.69 -39.00
CA LEU A 79 2.13 -11.39 -38.37
C LEU A 79 0.72 -11.22 -37.78
N ILE A 80 -0.31 -11.67 -38.49
CA ILE A 80 -1.70 -11.67 -38.03
C ILE A 80 -1.86 -12.60 -36.83
N ASP A 81 -1.30 -13.81 -36.88
CA ASP A 81 -1.37 -14.76 -35.78
C ASP A 81 -0.67 -14.23 -34.53
N LEU A 82 0.59 -13.77 -34.65
CA LEU A 82 1.33 -13.23 -33.52
C LEU A 82 0.67 -11.98 -32.94
N SER A 83 0.27 -11.02 -33.78
CA SER A 83 -0.34 -9.76 -33.32
C SER A 83 -1.73 -10.00 -32.76
N GLY A 84 -2.54 -10.82 -33.45
CA GLY A 84 -3.88 -11.18 -33.02
C GLY A 84 -3.86 -11.96 -31.72
N SER A 85 -3.03 -13.00 -31.62
CA SER A 85 -2.84 -13.77 -30.38
C SER A 85 -2.35 -12.90 -29.24
N LEU A 86 -1.39 -11.98 -29.49
CA LEU A 86 -0.94 -11.01 -28.48
C LEU A 86 -2.08 -10.12 -27.99
N ILE A 87 -2.84 -9.49 -28.90
CA ILE A 87 -3.94 -8.59 -28.55
C ILE A 87 -5.04 -9.36 -27.79
N LEU A 88 -5.43 -10.52 -28.30
CA LEU A 88 -6.50 -11.33 -27.75
C LEU A 88 -6.15 -11.87 -26.35
N THR A 89 -4.91 -12.34 -26.15
CA THR A 89 -4.47 -12.86 -24.85
C THR A 89 -4.22 -11.74 -23.84
N LEU A 90 -3.58 -10.64 -24.23
CA LEU A 90 -3.36 -9.50 -23.33
C LEU A 90 -4.68 -8.83 -22.90
N ASN A 91 -5.69 -8.81 -23.76
CA ASN A 91 -7.02 -8.29 -23.40
C ASN A 91 -7.79 -9.19 -22.41
N GLN A 92 -7.33 -10.43 -22.16
CA GLN A 92 -7.88 -11.27 -21.07
C GLN A 92 -7.17 -11.04 -19.74
N LEU A 93 -5.97 -10.46 -19.76
CA LEU A 93 -5.33 -10.05 -18.53
C LEU A 93 -6.03 -8.77 -18.05
N ALA A 94 -6.55 -8.81 -16.82
CA ALA A 94 -7.13 -7.65 -16.17
C ALA A 94 -6.02 -6.62 -15.88
N TYR A 95 -5.67 -5.80 -16.89
CA TYR A 95 -4.85 -4.61 -16.69
C TYR A 95 -5.73 -3.43 -16.29
N LEU A 96 -5.25 -2.64 -15.34
CA LEU A 96 -5.88 -1.38 -14.99
C LEU A 96 -5.90 -0.47 -16.22
N ASN A 97 -6.99 0.26 -16.44
CA ASN A 97 -7.04 1.23 -17.53
C ASN A 97 -5.91 2.25 -17.36
N HIS A 98 -5.24 2.58 -18.47
CA HIS A 98 -4.17 3.58 -18.46
C HIS A 98 -4.63 4.92 -17.86
N SER A 99 -5.86 5.35 -18.19
CA SER A 99 -6.47 6.56 -17.65
C SER A 99 -6.61 6.52 -16.13
N ASP A 100 -7.04 5.39 -15.55
CA ASP A 100 -7.27 5.26 -14.12
C ASP A 100 -5.95 5.36 -13.35
N TYR A 101 -4.87 4.80 -13.91
CA TYR A 101 -3.51 4.97 -13.38
C TYR A 101 -3.01 6.41 -13.55
N HIS A 102 -3.06 6.93 -14.78
CA HIS A 102 -2.48 8.23 -15.13
C HIS A 102 -3.19 9.38 -14.41
N ASP A 103 -4.52 9.42 -14.43
CA ASP A 103 -5.32 10.51 -13.88
C ASP A 103 -5.19 10.57 -12.35
N TYR A 104 -5.25 9.41 -11.69
CA TYR A 104 -5.02 9.32 -10.24
C TYR A 104 -3.62 9.81 -9.88
N THR A 105 -2.59 9.29 -10.56
CA THR A 105 -1.19 9.59 -10.26
C THR A 105 -0.88 11.06 -10.52
N ALA A 106 -1.30 11.60 -11.66
CA ALA A 106 -1.12 13.01 -11.99
C ALA A 106 -1.85 13.93 -11.02
N ALA A 107 -3.06 13.56 -10.59
CA ALA A 107 -3.78 14.31 -9.57
C ALA A 107 -3.08 14.25 -8.22
N LEU A 108 -2.62 13.08 -7.78
CA LEU A 108 -1.90 12.90 -6.53
C LEU A 108 -0.61 13.75 -6.51
N ILE A 109 0.20 13.68 -7.57
CA ILE A 109 1.41 14.50 -7.74
C ILE A 109 1.08 15.99 -7.65
N ARG A 110 0.04 16.48 -8.34
CA ARG A 110 -0.38 17.88 -8.25
C ARG A 110 -0.79 18.25 -6.82
N GLY A 111 -1.50 17.36 -6.12
CA GLY A 111 -1.91 17.54 -4.73
C GLY A 111 -0.71 17.67 -3.79
N THR A 112 0.26 16.76 -3.89
CA THR A 112 1.45 16.76 -3.04
C THR A 112 2.40 17.91 -3.35
N GLN A 113 2.61 18.24 -4.63
CA GLN A 113 3.37 19.42 -5.03
C GLN A 113 2.73 20.72 -4.51
N THR A 114 1.40 20.82 -4.51
CA THR A 114 0.69 21.98 -3.93
C THR A 114 0.98 22.11 -2.44
N ILE A 115 1.05 20.99 -1.71
CA ILE A 115 1.44 20.99 -0.29
C ILE A 115 2.91 21.42 -0.16
N GLN A 116 3.83 20.81 -0.92
CA GLN A 116 5.27 21.08 -0.83
C GLN A 116 5.63 22.53 -1.16
N GLN A 117 4.94 23.15 -2.12
CA GLN A 117 5.10 24.57 -2.45
C GLN A 117 4.63 25.50 -1.32
N HIS A 118 3.62 25.09 -0.56
CA HIS A 118 3.11 25.84 0.58
C HIS A 118 3.96 25.62 1.84
N ASP A 119 4.46 24.40 2.05
CA ASP A 119 5.26 24.01 3.20
C ASP A 119 6.38 23.07 2.72
N PRO A 120 7.64 23.54 2.63
CA PRO A 120 8.77 22.72 2.22
C PRO A 120 9.37 21.90 3.37
N GLY A 121 8.73 21.91 4.55
CA GLY A 121 9.21 21.22 5.74
C GLY A 121 9.12 19.69 5.65
N LEU A 122 9.57 19.03 6.72
CA LEU A 122 9.55 17.58 6.85
C LEU A 122 8.29 17.12 7.59
N PHE A 123 7.34 16.51 6.88
CA PHE A 123 6.07 16.05 7.42
C PHE A 123 5.50 14.90 6.59
N ARG A 124 4.53 14.17 7.15
CA ARG A 124 3.77 13.16 6.40
C ARG A 124 2.46 13.72 5.86
N VAL A 125 2.00 13.14 4.76
CA VAL A 125 0.70 13.41 4.14
C VAL A 125 -0.15 12.14 4.19
N GLY A 126 -1.34 12.25 4.77
CA GLY A 126 -2.37 11.22 4.72
C GLY A 126 -3.34 11.44 3.57
N LYS A 127 -4.12 10.40 3.23
CA LYS A 127 -5.12 10.44 2.17
C LYS A 127 -6.34 9.61 2.52
N THR A 128 -7.46 9.92 1.86
CA THR A 128 -8.73 9.15 1.96
C THR A 128 -9.02 8.37 0.68
N THR A 129 -8.02 8.24 -0.18
CA THR A 129 -8.08 7.47 -1.42
C THR A 129 -6.79 6.69 -1.58
N ILE A 130 -6.86 5.52 -2.20
CA ILE A 130 -5.67 4.66 -2.36
C ILE A 130 -5.75 3.91 -3.68
N ARG A 131 -4.74 4.10 -4.53
CA ARG A 131 -4.58 3.27 -5.73
C ARG A 131 -3.64 2.10 -5.45
N THR A 132 -2.56 2.36 -4.72
CA THR A 132 -1.62 1.32 -4.29
C THR A 132 -0.97 1.72 -2.97
N ARG A 133 -0.43 0.71 -2.26
CA ARG A 133 0.38 0.91 -1.05
C ARG A 133 1.68 1.68 -1.33
N ASN A 134 2.09 1.84 -2.60
CA ASN A 134 3.27 2.63 -3.00
C ASN A 134 2.97 4.04 -3.55
N ASP A 135 1.79 4.58 -3.24
CA ASP A 135 1.41 5.96 -3.61
C ASP A 135 2.42 7.02 -3.10
N PRO A 136 2.97 6.93 -1.87
CA PRO A 136 4.03 7.82 -1.38
C PRO A 136 5.27 7.87 -2.28
N MET A 137 5.78 6.69 -2.67
CA MET A 137 6.92 6.59 -3.58
C MET A 137 6.57 7.14 -4.97
N THR A 138 5.38 6.81 -5.47
CA THR A 138 4.94 7.24 -6.82
C THR A 138 4.86 8.77 -6.94
N ALA A 139 4.35 9.45 -5.91
CA ALA A 139 4.16 10.90 -5.94
C ALA A 139 5.21 11.68 -5.12
N ASN A 140 6.30 11.01 -4.73
CA ASN A 140 7.45 11.57 -4.01
C ASN A 140 7.06 12.43 -2.79
N TYR A 141 6.30 11.85 -1.86
CA TYR A 141 5.97 12.47 -0.58
C TYR A 141 6.14 11.46 0.56
N LEU A 142 6.26 11.95 1.80
CA LEU A 142 6.31 11.07 2.96
C LEU A 142 4.88 10.67 3.37
N GLY A 143 4.56 9.38 3.26
CA GLY A 143 3.30 8.81 3.72
C GLY A 143 3.52 7.74 4.79
N ALA A 144 2.50 6.92 5.03
CA ALA A 144 2.59 5.70 5.84
C ALA A 144 2.16 4.44 5.08
N ASP A 145 1.82 4.56 3.80
CA ASP A 145 1.58 3.40 2.93
C ASP A 145 2.91 2.92 2.34
N GLN A 146 3.14 1.61 2.34
CA GLN A 146 4.27 1.01 1.63
C GLN A 146 4.00 -0.46 1.29
N PHE A 147 4.44 -0.90 0.11
CA PHE A 147 4.64 -2.32 -0.20
C PHE A 147 6.10 -2.55 -0.57
N ASN A 148 6.74 -3.51 0.09
CA ASN A 148 8.08 -3.99 -0.21
C ASN A 148 8.21 -5.45 0.25
N SER A 149 8.57 -6.38 -0.63
CA SER A 149 8.77 -7.79 -0.27
C SER A 149 9.89 -8.01 0.76
N MET A 150 10.73 -7.01 1.00
CA MET A 150 11.79 -6.98 2.01
C MET A 150 11.47 -6.01 3.16
N LEU A 151 10.19 -5.72 3.41
CA LEU A 151 9.78 -4.84 4.50
C LEU A 151 10.15 -5.48 5.85
N GLU A 152 10.76 -4.69 6.74
CA GLU A 152 11.13 -5.15 8.07
C GLU A 152 9.86 -5.55 8.87
N PRO A 153 9.74 -6.78 9.39
CA PRO A 153 8.52 -7.28 10.05
C PRO A 153 8.02 -6.44 11.23
N ALA A 154 8.89 -5.65 11.87
CA ALA A 154 8.49 -4.72 12.91
C ALA A 154 7.55 -3.60 12.40
N VAL A 155 7.61 -3.27 11.11
CA VAL A 155 6.76 -2.23 10.50
C VAL A 155 5.30 -2.69 10.40
N PRO A 156 4.95 -3.77 9.66
CA PRO A 156 3.59 -4.27 9.61
C PRO A 156 3.05 -4.57 11.01
N LYS A 157 3.82 -5.24 11.87
CA LYS A 157 3.43 -5.51 13.25
C LYS A 157 3.01 -4.26 14.02
N PHE A 158 3.77 -3.17 13.93
CA PHE A 158 3.41 -1.92 14.60
C PHE A 158 2.10 -1.32 14.05
N PHE A 159 1.90 -1.35 12.73
CA PHE A 159 0.71 -0.81 12.10
C PHE A 159 -0.54 -1.67 12.33
N GLY A 160 -0.41 -3.00 12.34
CA GLY A 160 -1.46 -3.94 12.75
C GLY A 160 -1.89 -3.72 14.20
N GLN A 161 -0.91 -3.54 15.10
CA GLN A 161 -1.16 -3.15 16.50
C GLN A 161 -1.80 -1.76 16.67
N LEU A 162 -1.83 -0.91 15.64
CA LEU A 162 -2.56 0.36 15.64
C LEU A 162 -3.91 0.28 14.91
N GLY A 163 -4.23 -0.87 14.31
CA GLY A 163 -5.48 -1.12 13.60
C GLY A 163 -5.49 -0.57 12.18
N GLN A 164 -4.32 -0.57 11.53
CA GLN A 164 -4.20 -0.31 10.10
C GLN A 164 -4.03 -1.64 9.34
N PRO A 165 -4.63 -1.78 8.15
CA PRO A 165 -4.47 -2.98 7.34
C PRO A 165 -3.01 -3.19 6.92
N GLU A 166 -2.53 -4.41 7.11
CA GLU A 166 -1.16 -4.82 6.85
C GLU A 166 -1.10 -6.29 6.41
N ASP A 167 -0.01 -6.63 5.71
CA ASP A 167 0.45 -8.00 5.48
C ASP A 167 1.99 -8.08 5.59
N ASP A 168 2.56 -9.27 5.47
CA ASP A 168 4.00 -9.54 5.65
C ASP A 168 4.94 -8.61 4.85
N GLY A 169 4.47 -8.02 3.76
CA GLY A 169 5.24 -7.12 2.90
C GLY A 169 4.69 -5.71 2.80
N SER A 170 3.65 -5.33 3.55
CA SER A 170 3.02 -4.05 3.32
C SER A 170 2.13 -3.49 4.42
N VAL A 171 1.92 -2.18 4.33
CA VAL A 171 1.03 -1.40 5.20
C VAL A 171 0.20 -0.46 4.33
N ALA A 172 -1.07 -0.29 4.68
CA ALA A 172 -1.95 0.74 4.12
C ALA A 172 -2.56 1.59 5.25
N TYR A 173 -2.24 2.88 5.27
CA TYR A 173 -2.72 3.86 6.25
C TYR A 173 -4.03 4.51 5.79
N THR A 174 -5.14 3.82 6.02
CA THR A 174 -6.44 4.13 5.39
C THR A 174 -7.53 4.54 6.38
N ASN A 175 -7.46 4.07 7.63
CA ASN A 175 -8.42 4.37 8.69
C ASN A 175 -7.71 4.88 9.95
N GLY A 176 -6.81 5.85 9.78
CA GLY A 176 -6.17 6.53 10.92
C GLY A 176 -7.18 7.15 11.90
N THR A 177 -6.76 7.39 13.14
CA THR A 177 -7.51 8.18 14.12
C THR A 177 -6.80 9.51 14.35
N LEU A 178 -7.42 10.42 15.10
CA LEU A 178 -6.74 11.66 15.53
C LEU A 178 -5.42 11.38 16.28
N ILE A 179 -5.36 10.27 17.03
CA ILE A 179 -4.18 9.88 17.81
C ILE A 179 -3.08 9.39 16.86
N THR A 180 -3.36 8.43 15.97
CA THR A 180 -2.35 7.90 15.05
C THR A 180 -1.87 8.96 14.07
N ASP A 181 -2.78 9.81 13.57
CA ASP A 181 -2.42 10.93 12.69
C ASP A 181 -1.46 11.89 13.39
N SER A 182 -1.72 12.22 14.66
CA SER A 182 -0.86 13.12 15.42
C SER A 182 0.52 12.51 15.63
N LEU A 183 0.58 11.31 16.20
CA LEU A 183 1.83 10.65 16.58
C LEU A 183 2.71 10.32 15.37
N LEU A 184 2.11 9.89 14.26
CA LEU A 184 2.81 9.65 13.00
C LEU A 184 3.09 10.93 12.20
N GLY A 185 2.73 12.11 12.72
CA GLY A 185 3.01 13.39 12.08
C GLY A 185 2.34 13.57 10.72
N MET A 186 1.13 13.06 10.57
CA MET A 186 0.24 13.29 9.41
C MET A 186 -0.25 14.74 9.44
N LYS A 187 0.61 15.65 8.98
CA LYS A 187 0.36 17.10 9.04
C LYS A 187 -0.68 17.56 8.03
N TYR A 188 -0.71 16.93 6.87
CA TYR A 188 -1.64 17.25 5.78
C TYR A 188 -2.45 16.05 5.36
N TYR A 189 -3.66 16.31 4.87
CA TYR A 189 -4.58 15.29 4.35
C TYR A 189 -5.10 15.68 2.97
N LEU A 190 -5.05 14.75 2.04
CA LEU A 190 -5.71 14.85 0.74
C LEU A 190 -7.07 14.13 0.79
N THR A 191 -8.12 14.92 0.61
CA THR A 191 -9.50 14.40 0.51
C THR A 191 -10.10 14.78 -0.84
N PRO A 192 -10.83 13.89 -1.53
CA PRO A 192 -11.33 14.20 -2.85
C PRO A 192 -12.42 15.28 -2.79
N THR A 193 -12.44 16.19 -3.77
CA THR A 193 -13.60 17.09 -3.94
C THR A 193 -14.85 16.28 -4.25
N LYS A 194 -16.05 16.82 -3.98
CA LYS A 194 -17.32 16.12 -4.28
C LYS A 194 -17.40 15.64 -5.75
N ARG A 195 -16.84 16.40 -6.68
CA ARG A 195 -16.80 16.06 -8.11
C ARG A 195 -15.82 14.92 -8.41
N ALA A 196 -14.64 14.94 -7.76
CA ALA A 196 -13.60 13.94 -7.98
C ALA A 196 -13.82 12.63 -7.22
N ALA A 197 -14.56 12.65 -6.10
CA ALA A 197 -14.75 11.49 -5.23
C ALA A 197 -15.35 10.27 -5.96
N LYS A 198 -16.19 10.48 -6.98
CA LYS A 198 -16.78 9.39 -7.77
C LYS A 198 -15.79 8.70 -8.73
N LYS A 199 -14.62 9.29 -8.96
CA LYS A 199 -13.61 8.83 -9.94
C LYS A 199 -12.34 8.32 -9.30
N LEU A 200 -12.23 8.41 -7.98
CA LEU A 200 -11.03 8.00 -7.25
C LEU A 200 -11.35 6.79 -6.37
N PRO A 201 -10.42 5.83 -6.24
CA PRO A 201 -10.60 4.67 -5.38
C PRO A 201 -10.66 5.14 -3.92
N ASP A 202 -11.78 4.86 -3.26
CA ASP A 202 -11.97 5.17 -1.85
C ASP A 202 -11.03 4.29 -1.00
N ALA A 203 -10.41 4.87 0.02
CA ALA A 203 -9.56 4.13 0.95
C ALA A 203 -10.30 3.76 2.24
N GLY A 204 -11.47 4.34 2.49
CA GLY A 204 -12.11 4.27 3.79
C GLY A 204 -12.51 5.67 4.25
N GLN A 205 -13.31 5.71 5.31
CA GLN A 205 -13.95 6.95 5.74
C GLN A 205 -13.21 7.60 6.89
N ARG A 206 -13.03 8.93 6.78
CA ARG A 206 -12.40 9.77 7.80
C ARG A 206 -13.28 10.97 8.17
N PRO A 207 -14.50 10.73 8.71
CA PRO A 207 -15.43 11.81 9.11
C PRO A 207 -14.88 12.70 10.23
N ASP A 208 -13.86 12.23 10.95
CA ASP A 208 -13.10 12.97 11.95
C ASP A 208 -12.18 14.06 11.35
N LEU A 209 -11.92 14.06 10.04
CA LEU A 209 -11.20 15.16 9.39
C LEU A 209 -11.95 16.51 9.46
N LYS A 210 -13.20 16.53 9.94
CA LYS A 210 -13.91 17.78 10.30
C LYS A 210 -13.20 18.63 11.34
N TRP A 211 -12.29 18.05 12.14
CA TRP A 211 -11.45 18.77 13.10
C TRP A 211 -10.15 19.33 12.48
N TYR A 212 -9.91 19.10 11.19
CA TYR A 212 -8.76 19.61 10.45
C TYR A 212 -9.13 20.92 9.77
N ARG A 213 -8.12 21.77 9.52
CA ARG A 213 -8.34 23.07 8.87
C ARG A 213 -8.17 22.94 7.37
N PRO A 214 -9.16 23.30 6.54
CA PRO A 214 -8.95 23.43 5.09
C PRO A 214 -7.92 24.52 4.82
N ILE A 215 -6.95 24.25 3.94
CA ILE A 215 -5.92 25.24 3.57
C ILE A 215 -5.99 25.61 2.09
N LYS A 216 -6.32 24.66 1.22
CA LYS A 216 -6.37 24.87 -0.23
C LYS A 216 -7.25 23.83 -0.89
N THR A 217 -7.88 24.20 -1.99
CA THR A 217 -8.65 23.28 -2.82
C THR A 217 -8.09 23.33 -4.25
N THR A 218 -7.82 22.16 -4.81
CA THR A 218 -7.48 21.96 -6.22
C THR A 218 -8.70 21.35 -6.93
N PRO A 219 -8.71 21.18 -8.26
CA PRO A 219 -9.83 20.52 -8.93
C PRO A 219 -10.16 19.13 -8.38
N THR A 220 -9.13 18.38 -7.96
CA THR A 220 -9.27 17.01 -7.46
C THR A 220 -9.32 16.92 -5.94
N TRP A 221 -8.58 17.76 -5.21
CA TRP A 221 -8.35 17.59 -3.77
C TRP A 221 -8.77 18.81 -2.94
N GLN A 222 -9.43 18.55 -1.82
CA GLN A 222 -9.43 19.42 -0.66
C GLN A 222 -8.24 19.04 0.23
N ILE A 223 -7.36 20.00 0.46
CA ILE A 223 -6.17 19.85 1.29
C ILE A 223 -6.49 20.36 2.69
N LEU A 224 -6.33 19.48 3.67
CA LEU A 224 -6.60 19.75 5.08
C LEU A 224 -5.27 19.73 5.86
N ARG A 225 -5.16 20.55 6.90
CA ARG A 225 -4.02 20.58 7.82
C ARG A 225 -4.45 20.18 9.22
N SER A 226 -3.73 19.24 9.80
CA SER A 226 -3.89 18.87 11.20
C SER A 226 -3.40 20.00 12.11
N PRO A 227 -4.22 20.48 13.07
CA PRO A 227 -3.78 21.46 14.04
C PRO A 227 -3.00 20.85 15.21
N PHE A 228 -2.85 19.52 15.26
CA PHE A 228 -2.23 18.78 16.36
C PHE A 228 -1.24 17.71 15.89
N ALA A 229 -0.80 17.74 14.63
CA ALA A 229 0.25 16.82 14.16
C ALA A 229 1.56 17.08 14.90
N GLN A 230 2.19 16.00 15.37
CA GLN A 230 3.58 16.05 15.79
C GLN A 230 4.48 16.14 14.54
N SER A 231 5.77 16.42 14.74
CA SER A 231 6.75 16.23 13.66
C SER A 231 7.22 14.76 13.64
N LEU A 232 8.23 14.45 12.82
CA LEU A 232 8.90 13.14 12.87
C LEU A 232 9.60 12.88 14.22
N GLY A 233 9.83 13.92 15.01
CA GLY A 233 10.23 13.86 16.41
C GLY A 233 9.32 14.72 17.30
N PHE A 234 9.19 14.34 18.56
CA PHE A 234 8.49 15.09 19.60
C PHE A 234 9.04 14.75 21.00
N VAL A 235 8.76 15.62 21.97
CA VAL A 235 9.09 15.35 23.38
C VAL A 235 8.04 14.39 23.96
N ALA A 236 8.50 13.33 24.59
CA ALA A 236 7.66 12.36 25.29
C ALA A 236 8.24 12.04 26.67
N ASP A 237 7.40 11.55 27.57
CA ASP A 237 7.87 10.96 28.82
C ASP A 237 8.62 9.64 28.55
N THR A 238 9.65 9.36 29.35
CA THR A 238 10.46 8.14 29.27
C THR A 238 9.67 6.86 29.57
N ASP A 239 8.49 6.94 30.20
CA ASP A 239 7.60 5.80 30.41
C ASP A 239 7.17 5.14 29.09
N LEU A 240 7.09 5.91 27.99
CA LEU A 240 6.79 5.37 26.67
C LEU A 240 7.80 4.31 26.20
N LEU A 241 9.06 4.35 26.67
CA LEU A 241 10.06 3.32 26.36
C LEU A 241 9.68 1.93 26.85
N LYS A 242 8.88 1.86 27.93
CA LYS A 242 8.48 0.61 28.58
C LYS A 242 7.11 0.16 28.13
N GLN A 243 6.41 0.93 27.29
CA GLN A 243 5.03 0.67 26.91
C GLN A 243 4.95 -0.54 25.94
N PRO A 244 4.40 -1.69 26.38
CA PRO A 244 4.11 -2.78 25.46
C PRO A 244 2.91 -2.43 24.57
N LEU A 245 2.89 -3.03 23.39
CA LEU A 245 1.75 -3.03 22.47
C LEU A 245 1.23 -4.45 22.33
N TYR A 246 -0.09 -4.58 22.33
CA TYR A 246 -0.77 -5.87 22.33
C TYR A 246 -1.49 -6.10 21.01
N SER A 247 -1.39 -7.30 20.44
CA SER A 247 -2.16 -7.65 19.23
C SER A 247 -3.67 -7.60 19.51
N GLU A 248 -4.46 -7.40 18.46
CA GLU A 248 -5.93 -7.37 18.51
C GLU A 248 -6.60 -6.28 19.37
N THR A 249 -5.82 -5.38 20.01
CA THR A 249 -6.37 -4.28 20.83
C THR A 249 -5.92 -2.90 20.35
N PRO A 250 -6.18 -2.53 19.07
CA PRO A 250 -5.57 -1.35 18.46
C PRO A 250 -5.93 -0.02 19.15
N LEU A 251 -7.18 0.14 19.57
CA LEU A 251 -7.64 1.37 20.23
C LEU A 251 -7.13 1.52 21.67
N ALA A 252 -6.89 0.39 22.36
CA ALA A 252 -6.23 0.39 23.65
C ALA A 252 -4.75 0.79 23.49
N ASN A 253 -4.05 0.23 22.51
CA ASN A 253 -2.68 0.59 22.18
C ASN A 253 -2.53 2.08 21.86
N GLN A 254 -3.42 2.64 21.02
CA GLN A 254 -3.43 4.08 20.74
C GLN A 254 -3.60 4.92 22.02
N SER A 255 -4.47 4.47 22.93
CA SER A 255 -4.68 5.16 24.21
C SER A 255 -3.44 5.10 25.10
N LEU A 256 -2.84 3.91 25.23
CA LEU A 256 -1.64 3.65 26.01
C LEU A 256 -0.45 4.47 25.50
N ILE A 257 -0.24 4.53 24.18
CA ILE A 257 0.86 5.32 23.60
C ILE A 257 0.71 6.80 23.97
N LEU A 258 -0.47 7.39 23.79
CA LEU A 258 -0.67 8.81 24.08
C LEU A 258 -0.56 9.10 25.59
N GLN A 259 -1.10 8.23 26.44
CA GLN A 259 -0.99 8.36 27.90
C GLN A 259 0.46 8.30 28.36
N SER A 260 1.20 7.27 27.92
CA SER A 260 2.61 7.08 28.28
C SER A 260 3.51 8.15 27.67
N ALA A 261 3.20 8.67 26.48
CA ALA A 261 3.93 9.82 25.92
C ALA A 261 3.75 11.10 26.75
N LEU A 262 2.61 11.25 27.43
CA LEU A 262 2.29 12.38 28.28
C LEU A 262 2.69 12.18 29.76
N GLY A 263 3.29 11.03 30.11
CA GLY A 263 3.64 10.70 31.50
C GLY A 263 2.42 10.62 32.43
N LYS A 264 1.27 10.18 31.90
CA LYS A 264 0.03 10.10 32.68
C LYS A 264 -0.54 8.69 32.66
N SER A 265 -1.20 8.33 33.76
CA SER A 265 -2.07 7.16 33.84
C SER A 265 -3.54 7.60 33.89
N GLY A 266 -4.45 6.73 33.45
CA GLY A 266 -5.88 6.99 33.55
C GLY A 266 -6.72 6.16 32.60
N ASN A 267 -8.01 6.50 32.51
CA ASN A 267 -8.96 5.81 31.65
C ASN A 267 -8.55 5.90 30.17
N PRO A 268 -8.67 4.80 29.40
CA PRO A 268 -8.44 4.81 27.96
C PRO A 268 -9.23 5.91 27.24
N TYR A 269 -8.65 6.47 26.18
CA TYR A 269 -9.35 7.49 25.38
C TYR A 269 -10.51 6.89 24.60
N PHE A 270 -10.33 5.65 24.12
CA PHE A 270 -11.38 4.86 23.49
C PHE A 270 -11.98 3.92 24.53
N THR A 271 -13.29 4.07 24.75
CA THR A 271 -14.06 3.22 25.67
C THR A 271 -15.10 2.44 24.88
N PRO A 272 -15.34 1.15 25.20
CA PRO A 272 -16.34 0.37 24.50
C PRO A 272 -17.73 0.95 24.75
N THR A 273 -18.55 0.96 23.69
CA THR A 273 -19.94 1.37 23.67
C THR A 273 -20.78 0.16 23.33
N ALA A 274 -21.74 -0.18 24.19
CA ALA A 274 -22.62 -1.31 23.95
C ALA A 274 -23.41 -1.13 22.64
N LEU A 275 -23.36 -2.15 21.79
CA LEU A 275 -24.27 -2.32 20.68
C LEU A 275 -25.46 -3.17 21.14
N GLU A 276 -26.68 -2.72 20.85
CA GLU A 276 -27.88 -3.53 21.06
C GLU A 276 -27.82 -4.79 20.18
N ALA A 277 -28.60 -5.81 20.54
CA ALA A 277 -28.71 -7.03 19.75
C ALA A 277 -29.11 -6.70 18.30
N PRO A 278 -28.43 -7.29 17.29
CA PRO A 278 -28.65 -6.91 15.91
C PRO A 278 -29.99 -7.43 15.39
N GLN A 279 -30.58 -6.66 14.47
CA GLN A 279 -31.66 -7.13 13.64
C GLN A 279 -31.08 -8.05 12.55
N LEU A 280 -31.64 -9.26 12.44
CA LEU A 280 -31.22 -10.29 11.48
C LEU A 280 -32.24 -10.39 10.34
N THR A 281 -31.76 -10.29 9.10
CA THR A 281 -32.58 -10.49 7.90
C THR A 281 -31.90 -11.53 7.02
N GLY A 282 -32.59 -12.62 6.67
CA GLY A 282 -32.02 -13.68 5.82
C GLY A 282 -30.77 -14.36 6.39
N VAL A 283 -30.52 -14.22 7.70
CA VAL A 283 -29.38 -14.84 8.40
C VAL A 283 -29.84 -15.39 9.75
N ARG A 284 -29.13 -16.40 10.25
CA ARG A 284 -29.30 -16.91 11.62
C ARG A 284 -27.97 -16.90 12.36
N ARG A 285 -28.03 -16.72 13.68
CA ARG A 285 -26.87 -16.95 14.56
C ARG A 285 -26.63 -18.45 14.70
N VAL A 286 -25.38 -18.88 14.55
CA VAL A 286 -24.97 -20.29 14.59
C VAL A 286 -24.19 -20.65 15.85
N SER A 287 -23.42 -19.70 16.42
CA SER A 287 -22.64 -19.91 17.65
C SER A 287 -23.12 -19.01 18.81
N THR A 288 -23.06 -19.54 20.03
CA THR A 288 -23.46 -18.86 21.28
C THR A 288 -22.28 -18.32 22.09
N GLY A 289 -21.05 -18.39 21.57
CA GLY A 289 -19.87 -17.78 22.18
C GLY A 289 -19.92 -16.24 22.19
N SER A 290 -18.89 -15.61 22.78
CA SER A 290 -18.76 -14.16 22.91
C SER A 290 -18.81 -13.43 21.56
N ALA A 291 -18.17 -14.00 20.52
CA ALA A 291 -18.23 -13.52 19.15
C ALA A 291 -19.23 -14.36 18.31
N PRO A 292 -20.34 -13.79 17.81
CA PRO A 292 -21.33 -14.54 17.06
C PRO A 292 -20.86 -14.87 15.64
N THR A 293 -21.17 -16.08 15.18
CA THR A 293 -21.13 -16.44 13.76
C THR A 293 -22.53 -16.36 13.17
N TYR A 294 -22.69 -15.66 12.05
CA TYR A 294 -23.94 -15.58 11.31
C TYR A 294 -23.85 -16.38 10.01
N ALA A 295 -24.89 -17.13 9.67
CA ALA A 295 -24.97 -17.89 8.42
C ALA A 295 -26.21 -17.50 7.61
N LYS A 296 -26.08 -17.53 6.28
CA LYS A 296 -27.17 -17.26 5.35
C LYS A 296 -28.30 -18.28 5.50
N VAL A 297 -29.55 -17.81 5.45
CA VAL A 297 -30.76 -18.63 5.49
C VAL A 297 -31.80 -18.08 4.52
N GLY A 298 -32.42 -18.98 3.75
CA GLY A 298 -33.49 -18.62 2.82
C GLY A 298 -33.00 -17.72 1.68
N GLN A 299 -33.95 -17.03 1.08
CA GLN A 299 -33.71 -16.04 0.02
C GLN A 299 -33.84 -14.63 0.59
N GLY A 300 -33.15 -13.66 -0.02
CA GLY A 300 -33.25 -12.25 0.34
C GLY A 300 -31.94 -11.64 0.83
N PRO A 301 -31.97 -10.39 1.33
CA PRO A 301 -30.76 -9.71 1.77
C PRO A 301 -30.25 -10.35 3.07
N HIS A 302 -29.06 -10.95 3.02
CA HIS A 302 -28.41 -11.61 4.15
C HIS A 302 -27.69 -10.60 5.06
N ASP A 303 -28.47 -9.80 5.78
CA ASP A 303 -28.01 -8.61 6.49
C ASP A 303 -28.03 -8.81 8.03
N VAL A 304 -26.94 -8.44 8.70
CA VAL A 304 -26.84 -8.24 10.16
C VAL A 304 -26.81 -6.73 10.40
N THR A 305 -27.80 -6.19 11.11
CA THR A 305 -27.96 -4.74 11.29
C THR A 305 -27.85 -4.33 12.76
N TYR A 306 -26.83 -3.53 13.07
CA TYR A 306 -26.65 -2.91 14.38
C TYR A 306 -27.08 -1.45 14.37
N ARG A 307 -27.52 -0.96 15.53
CA ARG A 307 -27.92 0.43 15.74
C ARG A 307 -27.24 1.00 16.96
N PHE A 308 -26.91 2.29 16.89
CA PHE A 308 -26.45 3.03 18.06
C PHE A 308 -26.86 4.49 18.01
N LYS A 309 -27.04 5.09 19.17
CA LYS A 309 -27.39 6.51 19.32
C LYS A 309 -26.14 7.31 19.67
N PRO A 310 -25.65 8.16 18.76
CA PRO A 310 -24.42 8.89 18.99
C PRO A 310 -24.64 10.08 19.94
N ILE A 311 -23.64 10.33 20.77
CA ILE A 311 -23.48 11.52 21.60
C ILE A 311 -22.68 12.59 20.84
N PRO A 312 -23.18 13.85 20.74
CA PRO A 312 -22.45 14.95 20.13
C PRO A 312 -21.06 15.18 20.75
N GLY A 313 -20.07 15.44 19.91
CA GLY A 313 -18.68 15.68 20.33
C GLY A 313 -17.85 14.42 20.56
N LYS A 314 -18.44 13.23 20.47
CA LYS A 314 -17.70 11.95 20.49
C LYS A 314 -17.25 11.51 19.09
N ILE A 315 -16.19 10.73 19.07
CA ILE A 315 -15.68 9.97 17.92
C ILE A 315 -16.15 8.53 18.10
N TYR A 316 -16.56 7.86 17.02
CA TYR A 316 -16.95 6.45 17.03
C TYR A 316 -16.08 5.66 16.07
N VAL A 317 -15.46 4.60 16.58
CA VAL A 317 -14.58 3.71 15.81
C VAL A 317 -14.98 2.28 16.07
N LEU A 318 -15.17 1.52 15.00
CA LEU A 318 -15.45 0.10 15.04
C LEU A 318 -14.13 -0.67 14.90
N THR A 319 -13.95 -1.73 15.67
CA THR A 319 -12.90 -2.73 15.40
C THR A 319 -13.48 -3.88 14.58
N LEU A 320 -12.72 -4.40 13.63
CA LEU A 320 -13.08 -5.57 12.83
C LEU A 320 -11.90 -6.54 12.82
N GLY A 321 -12.11 -7.78 13.28
CA GLY A 321 -11.10 -8.84 13.23
C GLY A 321 -10.70 -9.21 11.79
N SER A 322 -9.55 -9.85 11.63
CA SER A 322 -8.97 -10.23 10.32
C SER A 322 -9.88 -11.10 9.46
N GLN A 323 -10.82 -11.83 10.07
CA GLN A 323 -11.84 -12.60 9.36
C GLN A 323 -12.73 -11.74 8.44
N PHE A 324 -12.85 -10.43 8.69
CA PHE A 324 -13.61 -9.51 7.82
C PHE A 324 -12.94 -9.22 6.46
N ALA A 325 -11.71 -9.67 6.25
CA ALA A 325 -10.99 -9.56 4.99
C ALA A 325 -11.67 -10.34 3.85
N ASP A 326 -11.09 -10.27 2.64
CA ASP A 326 -11.50 -11.01 1.44
C ASP A 326 -12.97 -10.78 1.06
N HIS A 327 -13.44 -9.56 1.31
CA HIS A 327 -14.82 -9.14 1.14
C HIS A 327 -15.83 -10.06 1.82
N LEU A 328 -15.52 -10.61 3.00
CA LEU A 328 -16.42 -11.48 3.78
C LEU A 328 -17.82 -10.85 3.91
N VAL A 329 -17.84 -9.55 4.21
CA VAL A 329 -19.05 -8.74 4.32
C VAL A 329 -18.90 -7.40 3.60
N THR A 330 -20.03 -6.79 3.24
CA THR A 330 -20.09 -5.38 2.86
C THR A 330 -20.68 -4.57 4.00
N LEU A 331 -19.98 -3.51 4.43
CA LEU A 331 -20.45 -2.58 5.45
C LEU A 331 -21.14 -1.37 4.82
N ASN A 332 -22.29 -1.00 5.36
CA ASN A 332 -23.02 0.19 5.01
C ASN A 332 -23.43 0.96 6.27
N GLN A 333 -23.21 2.28 6.27
CA GLN A 333 -23.65 3.20 7.32
C GLN A 333 -24.73 4.14 6.75
N ASN A 334 -25.96 4.04 7.27
CA ASN A 334 -27.12 4.86 6.86
C ASN A 334 -27.35 4.93 5.34
N GLY A 335 -27.24 3.81 4.64
CA GLY A 335 -27.39 3.73 3.18
C GLY A 335 -26.11 4.01 2.40
N GLN A 336 -25.02 4.48 3.02
CA GLN A 336 -23.74 4.73 2.35
C GLN A 336 -22.75 3.60 2.58
N THR A 337 -22.16 3.06 1.51
CA THR A 337 -21.12 2.03 1.62
C THR A 337 -19.91 2.57 2.37
N VAL A 338 -19.40 1.78 3.30
CA VAL A 338 -18.11 2.00 3.97
C VAL A 338 -17.11 1.07 3.33
N THR A 339 -16.08 1.63 2.70
CA THR A 339 -15.02 0.86 2.07
C THR A 339 -14.17 0.19 3.14
N LEU A 340 -14.07 -1.14 3.07
CA LEU A 340 -13.18 -1.95 3.89
C LEU A 340 -11.96 -2.35 3.06
N PRO A 341 -10.77 -2.48 3.66
CA PRO A 341 -9.59 -3.01 2.96
C PRO A 341 -9.81 -4.44 2.49
N ASP A 342 -9.22 -4.80 1.34
CA ASP A 342 -9.42 -6.11 0.73
C ASP A 342 -8.74 -7.23 1.54
N SER A 343 -7.52 -7.00 2.03
CA SER A 343 -6.78 -7.96 2.88
C SER A 343 -6.10 -7.27 4.07
N PHE A 344 -6.06 -7.98 5.19
CA PHE A 344 -5.38 -7.59 6.43
C PHE A 344 -5.25 -8.77 7.40
N ASN A 345 -4.14 -8.84 8.14
CA ASN A 345 -3.84 -9.96 9.05
C ASN A 345 -4.30 -9.76 10.50
N ASP A 346 -4.34 -8.51 10.98
CA ASP A 346 -4.69 -8.14 12.37
C ASP A 346 -6.06 -7.41 12.43
N THR A 347 -6.61 -7.22 13.64
CA THR A 347 -7.81 -6.38 13.84
C THR A 347 -7.59 -4.95 13.34
N ILE A 348 -8.44 -4.49 12.42
CA ILE A 348 -8.41 -3.12 11.89
C ILE A 348 -9.40 -2.20 12.61
N THR A 349 -9.18 -0.90 12.45
CA THR A 349 -10.11 0.14 12.91
C THR A 349 -10.87 0.75 11.72
N VAL A 350 -12.14 1.06 11.92
CA VAL A 350 -13.01 1.68 10.91
C VAL A 350 -13.78 2.83 11.55
N ASN A 351 -13.56 4.05 11.05
CA ASN A 351 -14.21 5.23 11.65
C ASN A 351 -15.66 5.36 11.17
N VAL A 352 -16.60 5.19 12.09
CA VAL A 352 -18.05 5.27 11.86
C VAL A 352 -18.67 6.50 12.52
N THR A 353 -17.85 7.53 12.81
CA THR A 353 -18.33 8.76 13.45
C THR A 353 -19.39 9.43 12.56
N PRO A 354 -20.59 9.71 13.07
CA PRO A 354 -21.65 10.28 12.27
C PRO A 354 -21.37 11.72 11.87
N ARG A 355 -21.78 12.09 10.65
CA ARG A 355 -21.83 13.49 10.21
C ARG A 355 -22.88 14.29 10.99
N ASN A 356 -24.04 13.69 11.27
CA ASN A 356 -25.09 14.26 12.10
C ASN A 356 -25.24 13.45 13.42
N PRO A 357 -24.72 13.96 14.54
CA PRO A 357 -24.72 13.23 15.81
C PRO A 357 -26.10 13.23 16.52
N LYS A 358 -27.16 13.77 15.91
CA LYS A 358 -28.52 13.70 16.48
C LYS A 358 -29.34 12.53 15.95
N ALA A 359 -28.94 11.95 14.82
CA ALA A 359 -29.64 10.83 14.20
C ALA A 359 -29.09 9.51 14.75
N GLU A 360 -29.98 8.54 14.98
CA GLU A 360 -29.58 7.14 15.18
C GLU A 360 -28.74 6.67 13.98
N GLN A 361 -27.72 5.89 14.26
CA GLN A 361 -26.83 5.32 13.26
C GLN A 361 -27.18 3.87 13.02
N VAL A 362 -27.24 3.48 11.74
CA VAL A 362 -27.51 2.12 11.30
C VAL A 362 -26.26 1.59 10.61
N LEU A 363 -25.65 0.56 11.20
CA LEU A 363 -24.54 -0.20 10.61
C LEU A 363 -25.08 -1.52 10.10
N ARG A 364 -25.07 -1.70 8.77
CA ARG A 364 -25.56 -2.90 8.09
C ARG A 364 -24.39 -3.67 7.50
N PHE A 365 -24.24 -4.92 7.90
CA PHE A 365 -23.27 -5.87 7.40
C PHE A 365 -23.98 -6.89 6.52
N ARG A 366 -23.71 -6.87 5.21
CA ARG A 366 -24.23 -7.84 4.26
C ARG A 366 -23.24 -8.99 4.08
N LEU A 367 -23.66 -10.22 4.33
CA LEU A 367 -22.81 -11.39 4.12
C LEU A 367 -22.63 -11.66 2.63
N ASN A 368 -21.38 -11.70 2.17
CA ASN A 368 -21.05 -12.09 0.80
C ASN A 368 -20.77 -13.59 0.70
N LYS A 369 -20.21 -14.19 1.76
CA LYS A 369 -19.96 -15.63 1.87
C LYS A 369 -21.08 -16.37 2.61
N LYS A 370 -20.97 -17.69 2.74
CA LYS A 370 -21.99 -18.57 3.36
C LYS A 370 -22.27 -18.23 4.83
N ASP A 371 -21.23 -17.86 5.55
CA ASP A 371 -21.22 -17.47 6.95
C ASP A 371 -20.18 -16.38 7.16
N ALA A 372 -20.26 -15.71 8.30
CA ALA A 372 -19.32 -14.68 8.73
C ALA A 372 -19.17 -14.74 10.25
N TRP A 373 -17.94 -14.83 10.72
CA TRP A 373 -17.60 -14.78 12.14
C TRP A 373 -17.26 -13.35 12.55
N PHE A 374 -18.05 -12.78 13.46
CA PHE A 374 -17.89 -11.41 13.92
C PHE A 374 -16.93 -11.37 15.12
N GLU A 375 -15.68 -11.75 14.87
CA GLU A 375 -14.58 -11.68 15.85
C GLU A 375 -14.01 -10.25 15.94
N ASN A 376 -13.54 -9.87 17.13
CA ASN A 376 -12.96 -8.56 17.45
C ASN A 376 -13.82 -7.39 16.96
N PHE A 377 -15.13 -7.58 17.06
CA PHE A 377 -16.18 -6.67 16.63
C PHE A 377 -16.72 -5.88 17.82
N ASP A 378 -16.26 -4.64 17.97
CA ASP A 378 -16.72 -3.77 19.05
C ASP A 378 -16.79 -2.31 18.57
N LEU A 379 -17.80 -1.59 19.06
CA LEU A 379 -17.91 -0.15 18.85
C LEU A 379 -17.25 0.57 20.03
N TYR A 380 -16.33 1.48 19.73
CA TYR A 380 -15.71 2.34 20.73
C TYR A 380 -16.09 3.80 20.53
N GLN A 381 -16.11 4.54 21.62
CA GLN A 381 -16.24 5.99 21.61
C GLN A 381 -15.07 6.70 22.30
N ALA A 382 -14.72 7.89 21.81
CA ALA A 382 -13.74 8.77 22.43
C ALA A 382 -14.22 10.23 22.51
N ASP A 383 -13.79 10.97 23.52
CA ASP A 383 -14.05 12.40 23.62
C ASP A 383 -13.11 13.20 22.72
N ALA A 384 -13.65 13.80 21.64
CA ALA A 384 -12.81 14.52 20.68
C ALA A 384 -12.09 15.72 21.31
N LYS A 385 -12.73 16.43 22.26
CA LYS A 385 -12.12 17.60 22.89
C LYS A 385 -10.95 17.18 23.78
N GLN A 386 -11.14 16.13 24.58
CA GLN A 386 -10.07 15.60 25.44
C GLN A 386 -8.90 15.06 24.63
N VAL A 387 -9.16 14.28 23.58
CA VAL A 387 -8.11 13.76 22.68
C VAL A 387 -7.34 14.92 22.06
N ILE A 388 -8.03 15.88 21.44
CA ILE A 388 -7.37 17.02 20.78
C ILE A 388 -6.59 17.89 21.78
N HIS A 389 -7.12 18.10 22.99
CA HIS A 389 -6.43 18.84 24.05
C HIS A 389 -5.08 18.19 24.38
N ASP A 390 -5.08 16.88 24.59
CA ASP A 390 -3.89 16.13 24.99
C ASP A 390 -2.87 15.99 23.86
N LEU A 391 -3.33 15.82 22.62
CA LEU A 391 -2.45 15.86 21.45
C LEU A 391 -1.75 17.21 21.29
N LYS A 392 -2.45 18.32 21.57
CA LYS A 392 -1.84 19.66 21.58
C LYS A 392 -0.87 19.84 22.75
N LYS A 393 -1.15 19.27 23.91
CA LYS A 393 -0.22 19.26 25.04
C LYS A 393 1.09 18.55 24.67
N LEU A 394 1.01 17.45 23.90
CA LEU A 394 2.18 16.74 23.41
C LEU A 394 3.03 17.55 22.41
N GLN A 395 2.47 18.58 21.77
CA GLN A 395 3.24 19.48 20.89
C GLN A 395 4.19 20.43 21.66
N THR A 396 4.12 20.48 23.00
CA THR A 396 5.05 21.28 23.80
C THR A 396 6.46 20.66 23.80
N GLY A 397 7.51 21.47 23.64
CA GLY A 397 8.91 20.99 23.56
C GLY A 397 9.56 21.01 22.17
N SER A 398 8.86 21.56 21.17
CA SER A 398 9.33 22.03 19.85
C SER A 398 10.52 21.27 19.25
N TRP A 399 10.27 20.10 18.65
CA TRP A 399 11.16 19.57 17.61
C TRP A 399 11.10 20.48 16.38
N HIS A 400 12.23 21.08 16.02
CA HIS A 400 12.34 21.96 14.86
C HIS A 400 13.44 21.47 13.92
N VAL A 401 13.04 20.99 12.74
CA VAL A 401 13.97 20.54 11.71
C VAL A 401 14.65 21.78 11.10
N LYS A 402 15.98 21.86 11.24
CA LYS A 402 16.80 22.89 10.63
C LYS A 402 17.06 22.59 9.17
N GLN A 403 17.51 21.36 8.90
CA GLN A 403 17.89 20.90 7.58
C GLN A 403 17.62 19.41 7.45
N HIS A 404 17.30 18.97 6.24
CA HIS A 404 17.12 17.55 5.95
C HIS A 404 17.50 17.24 4.50
N THR A 405 17.91 15.99 4.30
CA THR A 405 18.10 15.35 2.99
C THR A 405 17.41 13.99 3.03
N ALA A 406 17.53 13.19 1.96
CA ALA A 406 17.01 11.83 1.96
C ALA A 406 17.64 10.91 3.03
N THR A 407 18.83 11.24 3.54
CA THR A 407 19.58 10.39 4.47
C THR A 407 20.03 11.10 5.74
N THR A 408 19.76 12.40 5.89
CA THR A 408 20.21 13.19 7.05
C THR A 408 19.09 14.09 7.55
N VAL A 409 18.95 14.18 8.87
CA VAL A 409 18.05 15.14 9.54
C VAL A 409 18.84 15.82 10.65
N GLU A 410 18.86 17.15 10.62
CA GLU A 410 19.33 17.99 11.73
C GLU A 410 18.15 18.76 12.30
N ALA A 411 17.99 18.68 13.62
CA ALA A 411 16.90 19.36 14.32
C ALA A 411 17.34 19.84 15.70
N THR A 412 16.61 20.81 16.23
CA THR A 412 16.69 21.20 17.64
C THR A 412 15.47 20.69 18.39
N ILE A 413 15.66 20.35 19.66
CA ILE A 413 14.57 19.99 20.58
C ILE A 413 14.81 20.65 21.92
N ASN A 414 13.73 21.04 22.61
CA ASN A 414 13.81 21.60 23.95
C ASN A 414 13.13 20.68 24.95
N ILE A 415 13.92 20.07 25.83
CA ILE A 415 13.44 19.20 26.89
C ILE A 415 13.09 20.06 28.10
N LEU A 416 11.83 20.00 28.53
CA LEU A 416 11.27 20.93 29.50
C LEU A 416 11.46 20.45 30.95
N HIS A 417 11.40 19.14 31.17
CA HIS A 417 11.42 18.54 32.50
C HIS A 417 12.30 17.29 32.53
N ASP A 418 12.70 16.87 33.73
CA ASP A 418 13.32 15.57 33.94
C ASP A 418 12.37 14.43 33.49
N HIS A 419 12.92 13.24 33.24
CA HIS A 419 12.20 12.06 32.75
C HIS A 419 11.54 12.22 31.37
N GLN A 420 11.99 13.19 30.58
CA GLN A 420 11.59 13.35 29.19
C GLN A 420 12.64 12.82 28.21
N MET A 421 12.20 12.58 26.99
CA MET A 421 13.01 12.08 25.90
C MET A 421 12.58 12.64 24.56
N LEU A 422 13.47 12.58 23.58
CA LEU A 422 13.10 12.64 22.18
C LEU A 422 12.51 11.29 21.76
N GLN A 423 11.23 11.29 21.40
CA GLN A 423 10.58 10.22 20.67
C GLN A 423 10.58 10.56 19.18
N THR A 424 10.95 9.60 18.32
CA THR A 424 10.80 9.75 16.86
C THR A 424 9.75 8.81 16.32
N THR A 425 9.33 9.04 15.07
CA THR A 425 8.63 8.04 14.25
C THR A 425 9.50 7.59 13.08
N ILE A 426 10.82 7.52 13.33
CA ILE A 426 11.80 6.96 12.40
C ILE A 426 12.20 5.58 12.94
N PRO A 427 12.00 4.49 12.17
CA PRO A 427 12.34 3.15 12.62
C PRO A 427 13.84 2.99 12.96
N THR A 428 14.12 2.22 14.00
CA THR A 428 15.46 1.72 14.30
C THR A 428 15.86 0.75 13.19
N ALA A 429 17.02 0.97 12.59
CA ALA A 429 17.62 0.08 11.61
C ALA A 429 19.15 0.18 11.68
N PRO A 430 19.90 -0.88 11.32
CA PRO A 430 21.34 -0.78 11.16
C PRO A 430 21.70 0.32 10.15
N GLY A 431 22.77 1.09 10.43
CA GLY A 431 23.25 2.17 9.54
C GLY A 431 22.89 3.59 10.00
N TRP A 432 22.00 3.75 10.99
CA TRP A 432 21.78 5.04 11.65
C TRP A 432 22.95 5.42 12.55
N HIS A 433 23.44 6.64 12.36
CA HIS A 433 24.44 7.29 13.20
C HIS A 433 23.81 8.54 13.80
N VAL A 434 23.68 8.57 15.12
CA VAL A 434 22.97 9.64 15.83
C VAL A 434 23.90 10.36 16.78
N LYS A 435 23.82 11.69 16.78
CA LYS A 435 24.55 12.58 17.69
C LYS A 435 23.59 13.50 18.42
N VAL A 436 23.88 13.72 19.70
CA VAL A 436 23.25 14.73 20.56
C VAL A 436 24.36 15.70 20.96
N ASP A 437 24.20 16.98 20.65
CA ASP A 437 25.19 18.03 20.93
C ASP A 437 26.60 17.66 20.43
N ASN A 438 26.66 17.21 19.18
CA ASN A 438 27.87 16.71 18.50
C ASN A 438 28.52 15.45 19.10
N ARG A 439 27.95 14.85 20.15
CA ARG A 439 28.45 13.61 20.75
C ARG A 439 27.65 12.40 20.25
N PRO A 440 28.31 11.33 19.77
CA PRO A 440 27.61 10.10 19.39
C PRO A 440 26.83 9.49 20.56
N VAL A 441 25.62 9.01 20.29
CA VAL A 441 24.78 8.33 21.29
C VAL A 441 24.25 7.01 20.78
N THR A 442 24.00 6.08 21.70
CA THR A 442 23.25 4.86 21.40
C THR A 442 21.76 5.14 21.56
N VAL A 443 21.00 4.97 20.48
CA VAL A 443 19.54 5.14 20.49
C VAL A 443 18.86 3.98 21.21
N LYS A 444 17.79 4.28 21.95
CA LYS A 444 16.88 3.27 22.49
C LYS A 444 15.79 2.96 21.47
N LYS A 445 15.17 1.80 21.62
CA LYS A 445 14.02 1.36 20.83
C LYS A 445 12.75 1.59 21.64
N SER A 446 11.79 2.30 21.06
CA SER A 446 10.47 2.60 21.63
C SER A 446 9.39 1.97 20.76
N LEU A 447 8.30 1.49 21.39
CA LEU A 447 7.17 0.84 20.70
C LEU A 447 7.59 -0.33 19.80
N GLY A 448 8.70 -0.99 20.11
CA GLY A 448 9.24 -2.11 19.34
C GLY A 448 9.87 -1.75 17.99
N ILE A 449 9.81 -0.49 17.55
CA ILE A 449 10.26 -0.09 16.21
C ILE A 449 11.00 1.25 16.14
N PHE A 450 10.65 2.27 16.92
CA PHE A 450 11.16 3.63 16.67
C PHE A 450 12.39 4.00 17.50
N MET A 451 13.24 4.89 16.96
CA MET A 451 14.34 5.48 17.72
C MET A 451 13.82 6.42 18.80
N ALA A 452 14.39 6.32 19.99
CA ALA A 452 14.12 7.21 21.11
C ALA A 452 15.40 7.51 21.91
N MET A 453 15.48 8.70 22.49
CA MET A 453 16.68 9.19 23.17
C MET A 453 16.29 9.93 24.45
N PRO A 454 16.50 9.35 25.64
CA PRO A 454 16.41 10.09 26.90
C PRO A 454 17.40 11.23 26.94
N LEU A 455 16.93 12.42 27.29
CA LEU A 455 17.71 13.65 27.29
C LEU A 455 17.52 14.38 28.62
N LYS A 456 18.51 15.19 29.01
CA LYS A 456 18.38 16.04 30.19
C LYS A 456 17.56 17.29 29.84
N PRO A 457 17.02 18.03 30.82
CA PRO A 457 16.37 19.31 30.55
C PRO A 457 17.32 20.29 29.85
N GLY A 458 16.79 21.01 28.86
CA GLY A 458 17.55 21.99 28.07
C GLY A 458 17.36 21.86 26.56
N GLN A 459 18.04 22.75 25.84
CA GLN A 459 18.07 22.72 24.38
C GLN A 459 19.16 21.77 23.89
N HIS A 460 18.80 20.93 22.92
CA HIS A 460 19.70 19.97 22.30
C HIS A 460 19.68 20.09 20.78
N VAL A 461 20.84 19.87 20.15
CA VAL A 461 20.96 19.68 18.71
C VAL A 461 21.08 18.20 18.41
N ILE A 462 20.20 17.71 17.55
CA ILE A 462 20.10 16.30 17.16
C ILE A 462 20.48 16.17 15.69
N THR A 463 21.47 15.34 15.41
CA THR A 463 21.85 15.00 14.04
C THR A 463 21.72 13.51 13.84
N MET A 464 20.88 13.10 12.88
CA MET A 464 20.68 11.70 12.48
C MET A 464 21.13 11.53 11.04
N ARG A 465 22.05 10.61 10.79
CA ARG A 465 22.53 10.29 9.44
C ARG A 465 22.44 8.79 9.18
N TYR A 466 21.79 8.42 8.08
CA TYR A 466 21.72 7.04 7.62
C TYR A 466 22.81 6.77 6.58
N ILE A 467 23.54 5.68 6.78
CA ILE A 467 24.50 5.14 5.81
C ILE A 467 24.11 3.67 5.61
N PRO A 468 23.73 3.25 4.40
CA PRO A 468 23.38 1.85 4.15
C PRO A 468 24.50 0.94 4.63
N PRO A 469 24.18 -0.09 5.45
CA PRO A 469 25.17 -1.06 5.89
C PRO A 469 25.94 -1.66 4.70
N LEU A 470 27.23 -1.90 4.89
CA LEU A 470 28.13 -2.48 3.88
C LEU A 470 28.37 -1.64 2.62
N LEU A 471 27.82 -0.42 2.50
CA LEU A 471 28.03 0.44 1.32
C LEU A 471 29.51 0.68 1.03
N GLY A 472 30.32 0.93 2.07
CA GLY A 472 31.77 1.11 1.92
C GLY A 472 32.48 -0.15 1.41
N TRP A 473 32.12 -1.34 1.92
CA TRP A 473 32.67 -2.61 1.45
C TRP A 473 32.24 -2.91 0.01
N GLY A 474 30.98 -2.66 -0.33
CA GLY A 474 30.49 -2.79 -1.70
C GLY A 474 31.24 -1.88 -2.68
N ALA A 475 31.54 -0.64 -2.27
CA ALA A 475 32.37 0.27 -3.06
C ALA A 475 33.81 -0.26 -3.24
N VAL A 476 34.44 -0.77 -2.17
CA VAL A 476 35.78 -1.37 -2.24
C VAL A 476 35.81 -2.56 -3.20
N ILE A 477 34.83 -3.47 -3.10
CA ILE A 477 34.71 -4.64 -3.99
C ILE A 477 34.53 -4.19 -5.44
N THR A 478 33.66 -3.20 -5.68
CA THR A 478 33.38 -2.68 -7.02
C THR A 478 34.63 -2.05 -7.65
N VAL A 479 35.31 -1.18 -6.91
CA VAL A 479 36.55 -0.54 -7.39
C VAL A 479 37.62 -1.57 -7.66
N THR A 480 37.80 -2.54 -6.76
CA THR A 480 38.78 -3.62 -6.93
C THR A 480 38.46 -4.44 -8.19
N GLY A 481 37.20 -4.80 -8.41
CA GLY A 481 36.75 -5.52 -9.60
C GLY A 481 37.00 -4.75 -10.90
N LEU A 482 36.74 -3.43 -10.90
CA LEU A 482 37.05 -2.56 -12.04
C LEU A 482 38.56 -2.49 -12.32
N CYS A 483 39.38 -2.34 -11.28
CA CYS A 483 40.84 -2.34 -11.42
C CYS A 483 41.35 -3.67 -11.99
N LEU A 484 40.86 -4.81 -11.47
CA LEU A 484 41.23 -6.14 -11.97
C LEU A 484 40.80 -6.34 -13.43
N THR A 485 39.60 -5.88 -13.80
CA THR A 485 39.09 -5.95 -15.18
C THR A 485 39.93 -5.09 -16.12
N ALA A 486 40.28 -3.87 -15.71
CA ALA A 486 41.14 -2.98 -16.48
C ALA A 486 42.56 -3.57 -16.65
N CYS A 487 43.13 -4.13 -15.58
CA CYS A 487 44.41 -4.83 -15.63
C CYS A 487 44.36 -6.02 -16.60
N TRP A 488 43.30 -6.85 -16.52
CA TRP A 488 43.11 -7.97 -17.44
C TRP A 488 43.03 -7.51 -18.90
N TYR A 489 42.22 -6.49 -19.20
CA TYR A 489 42.10 -5.93 -20.54
C TYR A 489 43.43 -5.40 -21.09
N VAL A 490 44.22 -4.70 -20.28
CA VAL A 490 45.54 -4.19 -20.68
C VAL A 490 46.52 -5.34 -20.94
N VAL A 491 46.51 -6.38 -20.10
CA VAL A 491 47.38 -7.55 -20.28
C VAL A 491 46.98 -8.32 -21.55
N ASP A 492 45.69 -8.52 -21.79
CA ASP A 492 45.20 -9.23 -22.98
C ASP A 492 45.52 -8.47 -24.28
N LYS A 493 45.27 -7.16 -24.31
CA LYS A 493 45.64 -6.31 -25.45
C LYS A 493 47.15 -6.37 -25.73
N ARG A 494 47.98 -6.36 -24.69
CA ARG A 494 49.45 -6.52 -24.83
C ARG A 494 49.84 -7.91 -25.34
N ARG A 495 49.15 -8.98 -24.94
CA ARG A 495 49.37 -10.34 -25.47
C ARG A 495 48.97 -10.43 -26.95
N PHE A 496 47.83 -9.86 -27.33
CA PHE A 496 47.35 -9.83 -28.71
C PHE A 496 48.28 -9.02 -29.63
N SER A 497 48.76 -7.85 -29.19
CA SER A 497 49.75 -7.06 -29.93
C SER A 497 51.09 -7.80 -30.08
N ARG A 498 51.53 -8.57 -29.08
CA ARG A 498 52.74 -9.39 -29.19
C ARG A 498 52.60 -10.55 -30.19
N HIS A 499 51.43 -11.19 -30.27
CA HIS A 499 51.15 -12.25 -31.26
C HIS A 499 51.09 -11.74 -32.72
N LEU A 500 50.70 -10.48 -32.94
CA LEU A 500 50.70 -9.86 -34.27
C LEU A 500 52.12 -9.49 -34.75
N VAL A 501 53.02 -9.16 -33.83
CA VAL A 501 54.43 -8.84 -34.15
C VAL A 501 55.25 -10.11 -34.38
N SER A 502 54.90 -11.25 -33.77
CA SER A 502 55.60 -12.53 -34.01
C SER A 502 55.12 -13.31 -35.23
N ARG A 503 54.16 -12.77 -36.01
CA ARG A 503 53.62 -13.38 -37.25
C ARG A 503 53.95 -12.56 -38.51
N ARG A 504 54.79 -11.54 -38.40
CA ARG A 504 55.53 -10.91 -39.51
C ARG A 504 56.99 -11.34 -39.39
#